data_AF-A0A0F5PLC3-F1
#
_entry.id   AF-A0A0F5PLC3-F1
#
_cell.length_a   1.000
_cell.length_b   1.000
_cell.length_c   1.000
_cell.angle_alpha   90.00
_cell.angle_beta   90.00
_cell.angle_gamma   90.00
#
_symmetry.space_group_name_H-M   'P 1'
#
loop_
_entity.id
_entity.type
_entity.pdbx_description
1 polymer ?
#
loop_
_entity_poly.entity_id
_entity_poly.type
_entity_poly.pdbx_seq_one_letter_code
_entity_poly.pdbx_strand_id
1 'polypeptide(L)' 'MIVDLQKMDKSEAQRVVPFLSGAVYALNGEITKISGYIFLVAPENFDVTGDIKEEVNALYNLN' A
#
# COMPACT_ATOMS: atom_id res chain seq x y z
N MET A 1 -3.12 6.70 -1.67
CA MET A 1 -4.27 5.77 -1.57
C MET A 1 -3.87 4.60 -0.69
N ILE A 2 -4.70 4.22 0.27
CA ILE A 2 -4.50 3.01 1.08
C ILE A 2 -5.27 1.85 0.43
N VAL A 3 -4.59 0.72 0.25
CA VAL A 3 -5.15 -0.53 -0.28
C VAL A 3 -5.07 -1.58 0.81
N ASP A 4 -6.22 -1.95 1.37
CA ASP A 4 -6.34 -3.01 2.37
C ASP A 4 -6.80 -4.32 1.71
N LEU A 5 -5.91 -5.31 1.66
CA LEU A 5 -6.17 -6.64 1.13
C LEU A 5 -6.26 -7.70 2.24
N GLN A 6 -6.40 -7.31 3.52
CA GLN A 6 -6.40 -8.27 4.64
C GLN A 6 -7.56 -9.27 4.59
N LYS A 7 -8.68 -8.89 3.97
CA LYS A 7 -9.86 -9.75 3.80
C LYS A 7 -9.89 -10.53 2.48
N MET A 8 -8.86 -10.37 1.65
CA MET A 8 -8.73 -11.08 0.37
C MET A 8 -7.99 -12.40 0.58
N ASP A 9 -8.33 -13.42 -0.21
CA ASP A 9 -7.60 -14.67 -0.21
C ASP A 9 -6.13 -14.44 -0.57
N LYS A 10 -5.23 -15.14 0.12
CA LYS A 10 -3.78 -14.91 0.02
C LYS A 10 -3.27 -15.01 -1.42
N SER A 11 -3.76 -15.98 -2.18
CA SER A 11 -3.39 -16.20 -3.58
C SER A 11 -3.88 -15.08 -4.49
N GLU A 12 -5.03 -14.49 -4.22
CA GLU A 12 -5.57 -13.34 -4.95
C GLU A 12 -4.81 -12.07 -4.60
N ALA A 13 -4.57 -11.80 -3.31
CA ALA A 13 -3.82 -10.65 -2.86
C ALA A 13 -2.40 -10.61 -3.46
N GLN A 14 -1.75 -11.78 -3.57
CA GLN A 14 -0.45 -11.94 -4.23
C GLN A 14 -0.46 -11.61 -5.73
N ARG A 15 -1.62 -11.68 -6.39
CA ARG A 15 -1.78 -11.30 -7.81
C ARG A 15 -2.15 -9.82 -7.97
N VAL A 16 -2.92 -9.27 -7.03
CA VAL A 16 -3.31 -7.85 -7.04
C VAL A 16 -2.11 -6.95 -6.86
N VAL A 17 -1.19 -7.27 -5.96
CA VAL A 17 0.01 -6.45 -5.70
C VAL A 17 0.82 -6.19 -6.98
N PRO A 18 1.31 -7.21 -7.73
CA PRO A 18 2.09 -6.97 -8.95
C PRO A 18 1.29 -6.28 -10.06
N PHE A 19 -0.03 -6.50 -10.13
CA PHE A 19 -0.89 -5.77 -11.06
C PHE A 19 -0.90 -4.27 -10.75
N LEU A 20 -1.12 -3.91 -9.47
CA LEU A 20 -1.08 -2.52 -9.03
C LEU A 20 0.33 -1.93 -9.19
N SER A 21 1.38 -2.68 -8.87
CA SER A 21 2.77 -2.25 -9.07
C SER A 21 3.04 -1.87 -10.52
N GLY A 22 2.57 -2.66 -11.49
CA GLY A 22 2.73 -2.33 -12.91
C GLY A 22 2.00 -1.04 -13.32
N ALA A 23 0.77 -0.85 -12.85
CA ALA A 23 -0.01 0.36 -13.13
C ALA A 23 0.59 1.61 -12.47
N VAL A 24 1.03 1.47 -11.22
CA VAL A 24 1.66 2.55 -10.43
C VAL A 24 2.99 2.94 -11.05
N TYR A 25 3.80 1.95 -11.45
CA TYR A 25 5.08 2.18 -12.14
C TYR A 25 4.89 2.95 -13.46
N ALA A 26 3.87 2.62 -14.25
CA ALA A 26 3.57 3.33 -15.49
C ALA A 26 3.20 4.82 -15.29
N LEU A 27 2.83 5.21 -14.08
CA LEU A 27 2.48 6.58 -13.69
C LEU A 27 3.56 7.25 -12.83
N ASN A 28 4.79 6.69 -12.83
CA ASN A 28 5.90 7.09 -11.96
C ASN A 28 5.54 7.13 -10.46
N GLY A 29 4.54 6.37 -10.03
CA GLY A 29 4.20 6.26 -8.62
C GLY A 29 5.02 5.19 -7.90
N GLU A 30 4.82 5.12 -6.60
CA GLU A 30 5.35 4.11 -5.71
C GLU A 30 4.21 3.35 -5.00
N ILE A 31 4.44 2.06 -4.76
CA ILE A 31 3.60 1.24 -3.89
C ILE A 31 4.46 0.66 -2.76
N THR A 32 4.09 0.97 -1.52
CA THR A 32 4.87 0.63 -0.33
C THR A 32 4.00 -0.12 0.66
N LYS A 33 4.50 -1.26 1.14
CA LYS A 33 3.84 -2.03 2.20
C LYS A 33 3.94 -1.26 3.52
N ILE A 34 2.79 -1.07 4.19
CA ILE A 34 2.72 -0.40 5.50
C ILE A 34 2.69 -1.45 6.61
N SER A 35 1.75 -2.40 6.52
CA SER A 35 1.62 -3.53 7.46
C SER A 35 0.86 -4.68 6.79
N GLY A 36 1.14 -5.94 7.16
CA GLY A 36 0.35 -7.09 6.70
C GLY A 36 0.09 -7.14 5.19
N TYR A 37 -1.18 -7.00 4.80
CA TYR A 37 -1.66 -6.90 3.42
C TYR A 37 -2.22 -5.50 3.09
N ILE A 38 -1.71 -4.47 3.77
CA ILE A 38 -2.05 -3.06 3.60
C ILE A 38 -0.89 -2.33 2.92
N PHE A 39 -1.21 -1.63 1.84
CA PHE A 39 -0.25 -0.94 0.98
C PHE A 39 -0.65 0.53 0.81
N LEU A 40 0.35 1.41 0.79
CA LEU A 40 0.21 2.79 0.37
C LEU A 40 0.64 2.89 -1.09
N VAL A 41 -0.25 3.45 -1.92
CA VAL A 41 0.06 3.86 -3.29
C VAL A 41 0.16 5.38 -3.33
N ALA A 42 1.28 5.89 -3.81
CA ALA A 42 1.65 7.30 -3.80
C ALA A 42 2.18 7.71 -5.20
N PRO A 43 1.90 8.93 -5.69
CA PRO A 43 2.53 9.45 -6.91
C PRO A 43 3.99 9.85 -6.65
N GLU A 44 4.76 10.09 -7.73
CA GLU A 44 6.22 10.35 -7.72
C GLU A 44 6.70 11.35 -6.66
N ASN A 45 5.91 12.40 -6.40
CA ASN A 45 6.33 13.53 -5.57
C ASN A 45 5.82 13.45 -4.13
N PHE A 46 5.27 12.31 -3.73
CA PHE A 46 4.69 12.14 -2.41
C PHE A 46 5.71 11.47 -1.49
N ASP A 47 6.40 12.28 -0.69
CA ASP A 47 7.34 11.79 0.31
C ASP A 47 6.58 11.08 1.44
N VAL A 48 6.77 9.77 1.56
CA VAL A 48 6.17 8.97 2.62
C VAL A 48 6.98 9.19 3.90
N THR A 49 6.74 10.31 4.56
CA THR A 49 7.33 10.60 5.86
C THR A 49 6.87 9.57 6.92
N GLY A 50 7.67 9.40 7.97
CA GLY A 50 7.36 8.46 9.07
C GLY A 50 5.96 8.66 9.66
N ASP A 51 5.50 9.91 9.72
CA ASP A 51 4.20 10.32 10.28
C ASP A 51 3.03 9.62 9.60
N ILE A 52 3.07 9.42 8.27
CA ILE A 52 1.97 8.78 7.52
C ILE A 52 1.87 7.29 7.87
N LYS A 53 3.02 6.61 8.07
CA LYS A 53 3.01 5.21 8.49
C LYS A 53 2.41 5.07 9.88
N GLU A 54 2.75 5.97 10.80
CA GLU A 54 2.22 5.99 12.16
C GLU A 54 0.72 6.29 12.18
N GLU A 55 0.25 7.28 11.42
CA GLU A 55 -1.17 7.61 11.29
C GLU A 55 -1.98 6.44 10.73
N VAL A 56 -1.49 5.78 9.66
CA VAL A 56 -2.15 4.59 9.10
C VAL A 56 -2.15 3.44 10.11
N ASN A 57 -1.05 3.22 10.83
CA ASN A 57 -1.02 2.20 11.87
C ASN A 57 -2.05 2.47 12.97
N ALA A 58 -2.18 3.72 13.41
CA ALA A 58 -3.17 4.12 14.41
C ALA A 58 -4.63 3.96 13.89
N LEU A 59 -4.92 4.42 12.67
CA LEU A 59 -6.27 4.37 12.08
C LEU A 59 -6.78 2.93 11.88
N TYR A 60 -5.89 2.02 11.53
CA TYR A 60 -6.22 0.61 11.28
C TYR A 60 -5.93 -0.30 12.48
N ASN A 61 -5.51 0.26 13.63
CA ASN A 61 -5.08 -0.48 14.83
C ASN A 61 -4.06 -1.58 14.52
N LEU A 62 -3.08 -1.26 13.67
CA LEU A 62 -2.02 -2.16 13.22
C LEU A 62 -0.89 -2.11 14.25
N ASN A 63 -0.99 -2.96 15.28
CA ASN A 63 0.04 -3.14 16.31
C ASN A 63 0.73 -4.50 16.16
#